data_AF-A0A8C7FCQ4-F1
#
_entry.id   AF-A0A8C7FCQ4-F1
#
_cell.length_a   1.000
_cell.length_b   1.000
_cell.length_c   1.000
_cell.angle_alpha   90.00
_cell.angle_beta   90.00
_cell.angle_gamma   90.00
#
_symmetry.space_group_name_H-M   'P 1'
#
loop_
_entity.id
_entity.type
_entity.pdbx_description
1 polymer ?
#
loop_
_entity_poly.entity_id
_entity_poly.type
_entity_poly.pdbx_seq_one_letter_code
_entity_poly.pdbx_strand_id
1 'polypeptide(L)'
;SSLQPSYYIQKGRLRHLRSIAARNIVNKNGSPLLDTYFTLHLCLEDWISRGQYSTPSFSCLCMTNPTWRSLDFGMLPDLLDTSVSCFVVRIWGGWEEQFTLLIEWKVNLDGLRYTGQQIRSRNPNEIIFGLNDGYYASDFDHKDHSERKKNSLLLVDQSSVRNSYSVFSLLRLHTAQRAIKQTQVTVQKIGKEIEEKLRTTAACNERKKVRECMQMRLGMLRGELERQRKVLGRETDLRQKERAQLQKKEEAFSTKHHSLGMERESLTEQHKECTAKRELFLKSNAQLTFRCRQLLSELSYIYPIDANQSDYVICGVKLPNSEDFQAKDDGSVAVALGYTAHLVLMISCFLQIPLRYPVIHKGSRSSIKDTITDKLSEKEREFPLYPRGERFQFEYGVYLINKNIAQLRYQHGLSTPDLRQTLPNLKNFLEHGLLVRW
;
A
#
# COMPACT_ATOMS: atom_id res chain seq x y z
N SER A 1 -87.99 -52.32 32.65
CA SER A 1 -88.86 -51.13 32.85
C SER A 1 -87.96 -49.92 32.94
N SER A 2 -87.98 -49.15 31.86
CA SER A 2 -87.26 -47.89 31.63
C SER A 2 -87.58 -46.86 32.72
N LEU A 3 -86.63 -46.62 33.63
CA LEU A 3 -86.64 -45.44 34.49
C LEU A 3 -85.85 -44.34 33.79
N GLN A 4 -86.59 -43.38 33.24
CA GLN A 4 -86.08 -42.08 32.80
C GLN A 4 -85.32 -41.43 33.96
N PRO A 5 -84.07 -40.96 33.77
CA PRO A 5 -83.46 -40.06 34.73
C PRO A 5 -84.20 -38.72 34.65
N SER A 6 -84.93 -38.43 35.71
CA SER A 6 -85.46 -37.12 36.07
C SER A 6 -84.41 -36.03 35.85
N TYR A 7 -84.76 -35.03 35.04
CA TYR A 7 -83.95 -33.85 34.78
C TYR A 7 -83.77 -33.03 36.07
N TYR A 8 -82.68 -33.29 36.80
CA TYR A 8 -82.20 -32.40 37.86
C TYR A 8 -81.48 -31.22 37.21
N ILE A 9 -82.08 -30.02 37.27
CA ILE A 9 -81.40 -28.79 36.88
C ILE A 9 -80.59 -28.31 38.10
N GLN A 10 -79.36 -28.79 38.23
CA GLN A 10 -78.40 -28.24 39.18
C GLN A 10 -77.95 -26.87 38.67
N LYS A 11 -78.04 -25.80 39.50
CA LYS A 11 -77.58 -24.45 39.12
C LYS A 11 -76.06 -24.44 38.98
N GLY A 12 -75.56 -24.58 37.75
CA GLY A 12 -74.14 -24.59 37.44
C GLY A 12 -73.48 -23.23 37.75
N ARG A 13 -72.30 -23.25 38.38
CA ARG A 13 -71.46 -22.06 38.66
C ARG A 13 -70.11 -22.22 37.99
N LEU A 14 -69.45 -21.11 37.66
CA LEU A 14 -68.17 -21.10 36.95
C LEU A 14 -67.09 -21.97 37.63
N ARG A 15 -66.99 -21.95 38.97
CA ARG A 15 -66.08 -22.82 39.74
C ARG A 15 -66.26 -24.33 39.54
N HIS A 16 -67.38 -24.78 38.96
CA HIS A 16 -67.66 -26.18 38.68
C HIS A 16 -67.31 -26.58 37.22
N LEU A 17 -66.93 -25.63 36.38
CA LEU A 17 -66.50 -25.88 35.00
C LEU A 17 -65.10 -26.50 34.99
N ARG A 18 -64.96 -27.65 34.34
CA ARG A 18 -63.70 -28.40 34.29
C ARG A 18 -63.08 -28.43 32.89
N SER A 19 -63.91 -28.45 31.85
CA SER A 19 -63.43 -28.45 30.46
C SER A 19 -64.42 -27.81 29.49
N ILE A 20 -63.89 -27.32 28.36
CA ILE A 20 -64.66 -26.79 27.23
C ILE A 20 -64.12 -27.46 25.96
N ALA A 21 -64.98 -28.16 25.23
CA ALA A 21 -64.63 -28.82 23.98
C ALA A 21 -65.38 -28.16 22.82
N ALA A 22 -64.69 -27.92 21.71
CA ALA A 22 -65.32 -27.48 20.47
C ALA A 22 -65.06 -28.51 19.38
N ARG A 23 -66.10 -28.84 18.62
CA ARG A 23 -66.10 -29.97 17.69
C ARG A 23 -66.55 -29.55 16.30
N ASN A 24 -65.98 -30.20 15.29
CA ASN A 24 -66.24 -29.97 13.87
C ASN A 24 -66.19 -28.48 13.49
N ILE A 25 -65.14 -27.78 13.93
CA ILE A 25 -64.99 -26.34 13.66
C ILE A 25 -64.68 -26.16 12.16
N VAL A 26 -65.56 -25.45 11.44
CA VAL A 26 -65.41 -25.19 10.00
C VAL A 26 -64.90 -23.77 9.77
N ASN A 27 -63.82 -23.62 9.01
CA ASN A 27 -63.26 -22.33 8.64
C ASN A 27 -64.10 -21.67 7.53
N LYS A 28 -64.40 -20.37 7.63
CA LYS A 28 -65.02 -19.60 6.54
C LYS A 28 -64.17 -19.53 5.26
N ASN A 29 -62.86 -19.81 5.36
CA ASN A 29 -61.90 -19.74 4.25
C ASN A 29 -61.43 -21.11 3.70
N GLY A 30 -62.05 -22.24 4.10
CA GLY A 30 -61.84 -23.54 3.47
C GLY A 30 -60.50 -24.27 3.73
N SER A 31 -59.59 -23.72 4.53
CA SER A 31 -58.31 -24.38 4.89
C SER A 31 -58.46 -25.38 6.07
N PRO A 32 -57.88 -26.59 5.98
CA PRO A 32 -58.14 -27.69 6.94
C PRO A 32 -57.28 -27.70 8.21
N LEU A 33 -56.29 -26.83 8.34
CA LEU A 33 -55.41 -26.70 9.52
C LEU A 33 -55.61 -25.33 10.17
N LEU A 34 -55.87 -25.27 11.47
CA LEU A 34 -56.01 -24.02 12.24
C LEU A 34 -55.41 -24.22 13.64
N ASP A 35 -54.55 -23.31 14.09
CA ASP A 35 -54.21 -23.18 15.51
C ASP A 35 -55.38 -22.51 16.22
N THR A 36 -55.84 -23.08 17.34
CA THR A 36 -57.01 -22.57 18.08
C THR A 36 -56.66 -22.23 19.52
N TYR A 37 -57.21 -21.13 20.01
CA TYR A 37 -57.13 -20.78 21.44
C TYR A 37 -58.48 -20.29 21.96
N PHE A 38 -58.68 -20.50 23.26
CA PHE A 38 -59.91 -20.16 23.98
C PHE A 38 -59.68 -18.93 24.87
N THR A 39 -60.70 -18.08 24.96
CA THR A 39 -60.76 -17.03 25.99
C THR A 39 -62.13 -17.03 26.67
N LEU A 40 -62.12 -16.81 27.97
CA LEU A 40 -63.31 -16.79 28.81
C LEU A 40 -63.48 -15.40 29.42
N HIS A 41 -64.65 -14.81 29.16
CA HIS A 41 -65.02 -13.45 29.58
C HIS A 41 -66.23 -13.52 30.51
N LEU A 42 -66.15 -12.86 31.67
CA LEU A 42 -67.26 -12.76 32.62
C LEU A 42 -68.31 -11.78 32.07
N CYS A 43 -69.59 -12.15 32.15
CA CYS A 43 -70.70 -11.30 31.74
C CYS A 43 -71.21 -10.53 32.97
N LEU A 44 -70.75 -9.30 33.16
CA LEU A 44 -71.33 -8.36 34.13
C LEU A 44 -72.30 -7.46 33.34
N GLU A 45 -73.57 -7.45 33.75
CA GLU A 45 -74.69 -6.61 33.27
C GLU A 45 -74.49 -5.90 31.91
N ASP A 46 -75.04 -6.51 30.85
CA ASP A 46 -75.18 -6.06 29.46
C ASP A 46 -73.98 -5.49 28.69
N TRP A 47 -72.79 -5.35 29.29
CA TRP A 47 -71.58 -4.89 28.62
C TRP A 47 -70.51 -5.99 28.68
N ILE A 48 -70.11 -6.54 27.53
CA ILE A 48 -68.97 -7.46 27.47
C ILE A 48 -67.71 -6.64 27.75
N SER A 49 -67.08 -6.84 28.92
CA SER A 49 -65.86 -6.10 29.29
C SER A 49 -64.75 -6.40 28.28
N ARG A 50 -64.55 -5.51 27.32
CA ARG A 50 -63.38 -5.54 26.43
C ARG A 50 -62.17 -5.12 27.25
N GLY A 51 -61.47 -6.10 27.85
CA GLY A 51 -60.03 -5.97 28.10
C GLY A 51 -59.53 -5.88 29.54
N GLN A 52 -60.34 -6.05 30.60
CA GLN A 52 -59.80 -5.94 31.98
C GLN A 52 -59.96 -7.17 32.89
N TYR A 53 -60.72 -8.19 32.50
CA TYR A 53 -60.78 -9.46 33.24
C TYR A 53 -60.81 -10.66 32.28
N SER A 54 -59.79 -10.73 31.42
CA SER A 54 -59.54 -11.90 30.57
C SER A 54 -58.77 -12.94 31.38
N THR A 55 -59.41 -14.08 31.68
CA THR A 55 -58.78 -15.23 32.33
C THR A 55 -57.98 -16.06 31.30
N PRO A 56 -57.02 -16.92 31.71
CA PRO A 56 -55.83 -17.23 30.91
C PRO A 56 -56.16 -17.87 29.56
N SER A 57 -55.51 -17.36 28.51
CA SER A 57 -55.57 -17.88 27.15
C SER A 57 -54.80 -19.18 27.05
N PHE A 58 -55.48 -20.27 26.65
CA PHE A 58 -54.87 -21.58 26.43
C PHE A 58 -54.82 -21.88 24.92
N SER A 59 -53.62 -22.08 24.39
CA SER A 59 -53.35 -22.42 22.98
C SER A 59 -53.26 -23.93 22.80
N CYS A 60 -54.02 -24.51 21.87
CA CYS A 60 -53.97 -25.93 21.55
C CYS A 60 -53.86 -26.13 20.03
N LEU A 61 -52.76 -26.76 19.59
CA LEU A 61 -52.51 -27.11 18.20
C LEU A 61 -53.25 -28.41 17.84
N CYS A 62 -54.50 -28.34 17.37
CA CYS A 62 -55.20 -29.48 16.79
C CYS A 62 -56.21 -29.06 15.71
N MET A 63 -56.08 -29.66 14.51
CA MET A 63 -57.03 -29.60 13.40
C MET A 63 -58.45 -30.03 13.86
N THR A 64 -59.40 -29.10 13.80
CA THR A 64 -60.88 -29.29 13.81
C THR A 64 -61.63 -29.63 15.11
N ASN A 65 -60.99 -30.14 16.17
CA ASN A 65 -61.69 -30.61 17.39
C ASN A 65 -60.99 -30.29 18.75
N PRO A 66 -60.67 -29.01 19.05
CA PRO A 66 -59.91 -28.65 20.23
C PRO A 66 -60.68 -28.82 21.56
N THR A 67 -59.98 -29.13 22.65
CA THR A 67 -60.56 -29.24 23.99
C THR A 67 -59.66 -28.59 25.04
N TRP A 68 -60.18 -27.57 25.72
CA TRP A 68 -59.55 -26.96 26.88
C TRP A 68 -59.83 -27.84 28.11
N ARG A 69 -58.78 -28.50 28.62
CA ARG A 69 -58.83 -29.32 29.85
C ARG A 69 -58.24 -28.54 31.03
N SER A 70 -58.64 -28.92 32.25
CA SER A 70 -58.10 -28.47 33.54
C SER A 70 -58.13 -26.96 33.78
N LEU A 71 -59.34 -26.38 33.82
CA LEU A 71 -59.56 -25.05 34.37
C LEU A 71 -59.39 -25.09 35.90
N ASP A 72 -58.31 -24.50 36.42
CA ASP A 72 -58.07 -24.37 37.86
C ASP A 72 -58.15 -22.90 38.29
N PHE A 73 -59.19 -22.57 39.06
CA PHE A 73 -59.48 -21.20 39.46
C PHE A 73 -58.73 -20.77 40.75
N GLY A 74 -57.92 -21.65 41.35
CA GLY A 74 -57.16 -21.37 42.57
C GLY A 74 -55.93 -20.46 42.40
N MET A 75 -55.52 -20.17 41.16
CA MET A 75 -54.38 -19.32 40.82
C MET A 75 -54.79 -17.92 40.32
N LEU A 76 -56.07 -17.56 40.45
CA LEU A 76 -56.60 -16.29 40.00
C LEU A 76 -56.57 -15.23 41.12
N PRO A 77 -56.42 -13.93 40.80
CA PRO A 77 -56.48 -12.86 41.80
C PRO A 77 -57.76 -12.91 42.64
N ASP A 78 -57.65 -12.63 43.95
CA ASP A 78 -58.74 -12.65 44.96
C ASP A 78 -59.99 -11.81 44.61
N LEU A 79 -59.95 -11.03 43.52
CA LEU A 79 -61.02 -10.14 43.06
C LEU A 79 -62.05 -10.78 42.09
N LEU A 80 -61.84 -12.02 41.63
CA LEU A 80 -62.73 -12.65 40.64
C LEU A 80 -63.87 -13.44 41.29
N ASP A 81 -65.11 -13.04 41.02
CA ASP A 81 -66.30 -13.74 41.51
C ASP A 81 -66.52 -15.05 40.74
N THR A 82 -66.03 -16.15 41.31
CA THR A 82 -66.18 -17.51 40.77
C THR A 82 -67.61 -18.08 40.96
N SER A 83 -68.54 -17.30 41.52
CA SER A 83 -69.92 -17.72 41.78
C SER A 83 -70.90 -17.45 40.62
N VAL A 84 -70.48 -16.88 39.48
CA VAL A 84 -71.37 -16.54 38.35
C VAL A 84 -71.92 -17.77 37.59
N SER A 85 -73.08 -17.63 36.93
CA SER A 85 -73.74 -18.68 36.12
C SER A 85 -73.78 -18.41 34.60
N CYS A 86 -73.34 -17.23 34.14
CA CYS A 86 -73.29 -16.85 32.73
C CYS A 86 -71.91 -16.25 32.37
N PHE A 87 -71.37 -16.64 31.22
CA PHE A 87 -70.08 -16.17 30.70
C PHE A 87 -70.05 -16.26 29.17
N VAL A 88 -69.11 -15.56 28.54
CA VAL A 88 -68.90 -15.60 27.09
C VAL A 88 -67.64 -16.38 26.77
N VAL A 89 -67.77 -17.36 25.88
CA VAL A 89 -66.64 -18.13 25.35
C VAL A 89 -66.36 -17.65 23.93
N ARG A 90 -65.09 -17.33 23.67
CA ARG A 90 -64.61 -17.03 22.32
C ARG A 90 -63.55 -18.03 21.91
N ILE A 91 -63.73 -18.59 20.71
CA ILE A 91 -62.81 -19.51 20.07
C ILE A 91 -62.21 -18.80 18.88
N TRP A 92 -60.90 -18.67 18.91
CA TRP A 92 -60.11 -18.00 17.88
C TRP A 92 -59.37 -19.05 17.06
N GLY A 93 -59.18 -18.78 15.77
CA GLY A 93 -58.45 -19.66 14.86
C GLY A 93 -57.60 -18.87 13.86
N GLY A 94 -56.38 -19.35 13.64
CA GLY A 94 -55.38 -18.64 12.81
C GLY A 94 -54.16 -19.48 12.48
N TRP A 95 -53.24 -18.88 11.72
CA TRP A 95 -51.88 -19.39 11.43
C TRP A 95 -50.87 -18.26 11.71
N GLU A 96 -49.68 -18.61 12.20
CA GLU A 96 -48.52 -17.70 12.37
C GLU A 96 -48.90 -16.29 12.89
N GLU A 97 -49.53 -16.27 14.07
CA GLU A 97 -49.95 -15.06 14.83
C GLU A 97 -51.12 -14.24 14.27
N GLN A 98 -51.72 -14.62 13.13
CA GLN A 98 -52.94 -14.00 12.62
C GLN A 98 -54.19 -14.79 13.02
N PHE A 99 -54.77 -14.47 14.18
CA PHE A 99 -55.98 -15.13 14.69
C PHE A 99 -57.25 -14.34 14.39
N THR A 100 -58.24 -15.04 13.85
CA THR A 100 -59.60 -14.50 13.61
C THR A 100 -60.61 -15.19 14.53
N LEU A 101 -61.68 -14.48 14.88
CA LEU A 101 -62.74 -15.02 15.72
C LEU A 101 -63.57 -16.04 14.94
N LEU A 102 -63.55 -17.30 15.35
CA LEU A 102 -64.31 -18.37 14.70
C LEU A 102 -65.71 -18.50 15.29
N ILE A 103 -65.81 -18.54 16.62
CA ILE A 103 -67.08 -18.69 17.33
C ILE A 103 -67.09 -17.79 18.56
N GLU A 104 -68.17 -17.03 18.74
CA GLU A 104 -68.51 -16.33 19.98
C GLU A 104 -69.82 -16.89 20.48
N TRP A 105 -69.85 -17.36 21.73
CA TRP A 105 -71.06 -17.88 22.35
C TRP A 105 -71.25 -17.36 23.77
N LYS A 106 -72.40 -16.73 24.03
CA LYS A 106 -72.87 -16.37 25.36
C LYS A 106 -73.54 -17.58 25.99
N VAL A 107 -72.89 -18.16 27.00
CA VAL A 107 -73.30 -19.41 27.64
C VAL A 107 -74.02 -19.08 28.94
N ASN A 108 -75.19 -19.67 29.13
CA ASN A 108 -75.87 -19.70 30.42
C ASN A 108 -75.91 -21.15 30.90
N LEU A 109 -75.23 -21.45 32.01
CA LEU A 109 -75.11 -22.80 32.55
C LEU A 109 -76.46 -23.40 32.94
N ASP A 110 -77.45 -22.56 33.27
CA ASP A 110 -78.81 -23.01 33.61
C ASP A 110 -79.63 -23.46 32.38
N GLY A 111 -79.11 -23.30 31.15
CA GLY A 111 -79.81 -23.59 29.89
C GLY A 111 -79.29 -24.80 29.10
N LEU A 112 -78.21 -25.44 29.55
CA LEU A 112 -77.55 -26.51 28.79
C LEU A 112 -78.26 -27.86 28.96
N ARG A 113 -78.36 -28.66 27.89
CA ARG A 113 -78.92 -30.02 27.91
C ARG A 113 -77.81 -31.04 28.13
N TYR A 114 -78.07 -32.05 28.95
CA TYR A 114 -77.14 -33.14 29.21
C TYR A 114 -77.00 -34.05 27.97
N THR A 115 -75.76 -34.21 27.49
CA THR A 115 -75.44 -34.97 26.26
C THR A 115 -74.87 -36.36 26.59
N GLY A 116 -74.40 -36.59 27.82
CA GLY A 116 -73.93 -37.89 28.31
C GLY A 116 -72.60 -37.83 29.06
N GLN A 117 -72.08 -38.99 29.48
CA GLN A 117 -70.76 -39.10 30.15
C GLN A 117 -69.57 -39.10 29.17
N GLN A 118 -69.82 -39.20 27.87
CA GLN A 118 -68.79 -39.17 26.83
C GLN A 118 -69.15 -38.15 25.75
N ILE A 119 -68.14 -37.46 25.22
CA ILE A 119 -68.29 -36.46 24.17
C ILE A 119 -68.67 -37.16 22.86
N ARG A 120 -69.90 -36.95 22.37
CA ARG A 120 -70.35 -37.38 21.03
C ARG A 120 -70.77 -36.13 20.26
N SER A 121 -70.17 -35.90 19.09
CA SER A 121 -70.45 -34.73 18.24
C SER A 121 -71.11 -35.17 16.94
N ARG A 122 -72.16 -34.48 16.50
CA ARG A 122 -72.85 -34.79 15.22
C ARG A 122 -73.00 -33.57 14.30
N ASN A 123 -72.93 -32.36 14.85
CA ASN A 123 -73.14 -31.12 14.09
C ASN A 123 -71.83 -30.36 13.86
N PRO A 124 -71.74 -29.50 12.82
CA PRO A 124 -70.63 -28.56 12.65
C PRO A 124 -70.71 -27.42 13.68
N ASN A 125 -69.56 -26.93 14.16
CA ASN A 125 -69.42 -25.84 15.15
C ASN A 125 -70.12 -26.10 16.50
N GLU A 126 -70.08 -27.34 17.00
CA GLU A 126 -70.71 -27.73 18.26
C GLU A 126 -69.77 -27.49 19.46
N ILE A 127 -70.24 -26.78 20.50
CA ILE A 127 -69.47 -26.54 21.73
C ILE A 127 -70.11 -27.31 22.89
N ILE A 128 -69.27 -28.02 23.64
CA ILE A 128 -69.65 -28.96 24.69
C ILE A 128 -68.91 -28.59 25.98
N PHE A 129 -69.63 -28.50 27.09
CA PHE A 129 -69.10 -28.14 28.41
C PHE A 129 -69.00 -29.34 29.33
N GLY A 130 -67.83 -29.56 29.92
CA GLY A 130 -67.61 -30.58 30.94
C GLY A 130 -67.73 -29.99 32.34
N LEU A 131 -68.78 -30.39 33.06
CA LEU A 131 -69.00 -30.11 34.47
C LEU A 131 -68.58 -31.34 35.31
N ASN A 132 -68.57 -31.22 36.64
CA ASN A 132 -68.12 -32.30 37.54
C ASN A 132 -68.90 -33.63 37.37
N ASP A 133 -70.12 -33.59 36.82
CA ASP A 133 -71.07 -34.69 36.71
C ASP A 133 -71.31 -35.20 35.27
N GLY A 134 -70.80 -34.51 34.25
CA GLY A 134 -70.80 -34.99 32.86
C GLY A 134 -70.75 -33.87 31.80
N TYR A 135 -71.10 -34.20 30.56
CA TYR A 135 -71.00 -33.27 29.41
C TYR A 135 -72.36 -32.73 28.96
N TYR A 136 -72.40 -31.43 28.67
CA TYR A 136 -73.61 -30.70 28.30
C TYR A 136 -73.42 -29.90 27.01
N ALA A 137 -74.45 -29.81 26.17
CA ALA A 137 -74.49 -29.05 24.92
C ALA A 137 -75.84 -28.30 24.76
N SER A 138 -75.94 -27.37 23.80
CA SER A 138 -77.19 -26.68 23.47
C SER A 138 -77.62 -27.01 22.04
N ASP A 139 -78.92 -27.21 21.79
CA ASP A 139 -79.44 -27.34 20.43
C ASP A 139 -79.30 -26.00 19.68
N PHE A 140 -78.68 -26.04 18.49
CA PHE A 140 -78.60 -24.93 17.55
C PHE A 140 -79.91 -24.83 16.76
N ASP A 141 -80.93 -24.19 17.32
CA ASP A 141 -82.05 -23.66 16.54
C ASP A 141 -82.48 -22.31 17.11
N HIS A 142 -82.46 -21.29 16.24
CA HIS A 142 -82.91 -19.94 16.55
C HIS A 142 -84.44 -19.97 16.62
N LYS A 143 -85.02 -19.72 17.80
CA LYS A 143 -86.32 -19.03 17.94
C LYS A 143 -86.56 -18.54 19.36
N ASP A 144 -87.11 -17.33 19.39
CA ASP A 144 -87.34 -16.46 20.54
C ASP A 144 -88.30 -17.00 21.60
N HIS A 145 -88.21 -16.33 22.76
CA HIS A 145 -89.23 -16.18 23.82
C HIS A 145 -89.65 -17.44 24.60
N SER A 146 -89.15 -17.54 25.84
CA SER A 146 -90.05 -17.79 26.99
C SER A 146 -89.38 -17.42 28.32
N GLU A 147 -90.17 -16.73 29.14
CA GLU A 147 -89.85 -16.16 30.45
C GLU A 147 -89.33 -17.22 31.45
N ARG A 148 -88.25 -16.91 32.18
CA ARG A 148 -87.81 -17.73 33.33
C ARG A 148 -88.06 -17.00 34.66
N LYS A 149 -89.12 -17.45 35.35
CA LYS A 149 -89.41 -17.18 36.77
C LYS A 149 -88.23 -17.61 37.65
N LYS A 150 -87.68 -16.67 38.43
CA LYS A 150 -86.72 -16.95 39.52
C LYS A 150 -87.49 -17.44 40.75
N ASN A 151 -87.45 -18.74 41.03
CA ASN A 151 -87.82 -19.25 42.36
C ASN A 151 -86.64 -19.03 43.32
N SER A 152 -86.84 -18.13 44.29
CA SER A 152 -86.02 -17.93 45.47
C SER A 152 -86.71 -18.61 46.65
N LEU A 153 -86.11 -19.65 47.21
CA LEU A 153 -86.29 -20.19 48.57
C LEU A 153 -85.40 -21.44 48.70
N LEU A 154 -84.37 -21.39 49.55
CA LEU A 154 -83.54 -22.53 49.94
C LEU A 154 -84.01 -23.02 51.32
N LEU A 155 -84.48 -24.26 51.40
CA LEU A 155 -84.64 -24.97 52.68
C LEU A 155 -83.30 -25.61 53.05
N VAL A 156 -82.81 -25.36 54.27
CA VAL A 156 -81.58 -25.97 54.82
C VAL A 156 -81.96 -26.95 55.93
N ASP A 157 -81.29 -28.11 55.93
CA ASP A 157 -81.48 -29.22 56.87
C ASP A 157 -80.90 -28.91 58.28
N GLN A 158 -81.69 -29.16 59.33
CA GLN A 158 -81.39 -28.82 60.74
C GLN A 158 -80.21 -29.60 61.35
N SER A 159 -79.74 -30.67 60.68
CA SER A 159 -78.60 -31.51 61.12
C SER A 159 -77.23 -30.82 61.01
N SER A 160 -77.16 -29.64 60.40
CA SER A 160 -75.93 -28.88 60.14
C SER A 160 -75.64 -27.77 61.17
N VAL A 161 -76.41 -27.68 62.25
CA VAL A 161 -76.29 -26.67 63.31
C VAL A 161 -75.43 -27.18 64.49
N ARG A 162 -74.23 -26.61 64.68
CA ARG A 162 -73.34 -26.92 65.84
C ARG A 162 -73.55 -25.92 66.99
N ASN A 163 -73.43 -26.40 68.24
CA ASN A 163 -73.43 -25.54 69.43
C ASN A 163 -72.23 -24.57 69.44
N SER A 164 -72.47 -23.34 69.90
CA SER A 164 -71.45 -22.27 69.95
C SER A 164 -70.34 -22.56 70.97
N TYR A 165 -69.12 -22.06 70.70
CA TYR A 165 -67.94 -22.27 71.54
C TYR A 165 -68.10 -21.72 72.98
N SER A 166 -67.51 -22.40 73.98
CA SER A 166 -67.48 -21.92 75.36
C SER A 166 -66.57 -20.70 75.55
N VAL A 167 -66.87 -19.83 76.53
CA VAL A 167 -66.12 -18.59 76.80
C VAL A 167 -64.61 -18.82 77.00
N PHE A 168 -64.23 -19.92 77.66
CA PHE A 168 -62.82 -20.29 77.84
C PHE A 168 -62.13 -20.69 76.52
N SER A 169 -62.85 -21.37 75.62
CA SER A 169 -62.36 -21.70 74.28
C SER A 169 -62.19 -20.44 73.43
N LEU A 170 -63.14 -19.50 73.52
CA LEU A 170 -63.04 -18.19 72.86
C LEU A 170 -61.88 -17.35 73.40
N LEU A 171 -61.58 -17.38 74.70
CA LEU A 171 -60.45 -16.68 75.30
C LEU A 171 -59.09 -17.26 74.84
N ARG A 172 -58.97 -18.59 74.75
CA ARG A 172 -57.78 -19.25 74.20
C ARG A 172 -57.58 -18.93 72.72
N LEU A 173 -58.65 -18.94 71.93
CA LEU A 173 -58.62 -18.61 70.51
C LEU A 173 -58.25 -17.13 70.30
N HIS A 174 -58.79 -16.23 71.12
CA HIS A 174 -58.42 -14.81 71.14
C HIS A 174 -56.95 -14.59 71.53
N THR A 175 -56.43 -15.35 72.50
CA THR A 175 -55.01 -15.27 72.91
C THR A 175 -54.07 -15.77 71.81
N ALA A 176 -54.42 -16.89 71.16
CA ALA A 176 -53.69 -17.39 70.00
C ALA A 176 -53.76 -16.42 68.81
N GLN A 177 -54.92 -15.84 68.54
CA GLN A 177 -55.11 -14.81 67.52
C GLN A 177 -54.28 -13.55 67.82
N ARG A 178 -54.19 -13.13 69.09
CA ARG A 178 -53.34 -12.02 69.53
C ARG A 178 -51.85 -12.34 69.34
N ALA A 179 -51.42 -13.55 69.69
CA ALA A 179 -50.04 -14.01 69.48
C ALA A 179 -49.68 -14.06 67.98
N ILE A 180 -50.57 -14.61 67.14
CA ILE A 180 -50.40 -14.63 65.68
C ILE A 180 -50.29 -13.20 65.14
N LYS A 181 -51.17 -12.29 65.57
CA LYS A 181 -51.15 -10.89 65.14
C LYS A 181 -49.85 -10.19 65.57
N GLN A 182 -49.34 -10.48 66.77
CA GLN A 182 -48.09 -9.92 67.27
C GLN A 182 -46.88 -10.47 66.49
N THR A 183 -46.85 -11.77 66.19
CA THR A 183 -45.83 -12.39 65.32
C THR A 183 -45.88 -11.83 63.90
N GLN A 184 -47.08 -11.58 63.36
CA GLN A 184 -47.24 -10.99 62.04
C GLN A 184 -46.69 -9.55 61.98
N VAL A 185 -46.91 -8.76 63.04
CA VAL A 185 -46.33 -7.41 63.15
C VAL A 185 -44.80 -7.46 63.27
N THR A 186 -44.22 -8.38 64.05
CA THR A 186 -42.76 -8.53 64.11
C THR A 186 -42.15 -9.02 62.81
N VAL A 187 -42.78 -9.96 62.11
CA VAL A 187 -42.35 -10.42 60.77
C VAL A 187 -42.38 -9.26 59.77
N GLN A 188 -43.41 -8.42 59.79
CA GLN A 188 -43.46 -7.21 58.95
C GLN A 188 -42.37 -6.20 59.31
N LYS A 189 -42.09 -6.00 60.60
CA LYS A 189 -41.02 -5.10 61.07
C LYS A 189 -39.65 -5.59 60.63
N ILE A 190 -39.36 -6.88 60.84
CA ILE A 190 -38.11 -7.53 60.40
C ILE A 190 -38.02 -7.49 58.87
N GLY A 191 -39.12 -7.74 58.15
CA GLY A 191 -39.18 -7.63 56.69
C GLY A 191 -38.79 -6.24 56.18
N LYS A 192 -39.30 -5.17 56.81
CA LYS A 192 -38.92 -3.79 56.50
C LYS A 192 -37.45 -3.51 56.82
N GLU A 193 -36.93 -3.97 57.96
CA GLU A 193 -35.51 -3.80 58.32
C GLU A 193 -34.57 -4.54 57.36
N ILE A 194 -34.95 -5.75 56.91
CA ILE A 194 -34.23 -6.51 55.89
C ILE A 194 -34.25 -5.75 54.56
N GLU A 195 -35.41 -5.25 54.14
CA GLU A 195 -35.55 -4.52 52.88
C GLU A 195 -34.72 -3.21 52.87
N GLU A 196 -34.66 -2.50 54.00
CA GLU A 196 -33.84 -1.30 54.16
C GLU A 196 -32.33 -1.62 54.18
N LYS A 197 -31.92 -2.71 54.82
CA LYS A 197 -30.54 -3.22 54.74
C LYS A 197 -30.14 -3.67 53.34
N LEU A 198 -31.04 -4.33 52.61
CA LEU A 198 -30.81 -4.73 51.22
C LEU A 198 -30.67 -3.50 50.32
N ARG A 199 -31.53 -2.49 50.50
CA ARG A 199 -31.48 -1.22 49.75
C ARG A 199 -30.17 -0.47 49.99
N THR A 200 -29.74 -0.35 51.24
CA THR A 200 -28.47 0.32 51.59
C THR A 200 -27.25 -0.46 51.10
N THR A 201 -27.29 -1.80 51.18
CA THR A 201 -26.23 -2.68 50.65
C THR A 201 -26.13 -2.58 49.13
N ALA A 202 -27.27 -2.52 48.42
CA ALA A 202 -27.30 -2.32 46.98
C ALA A 202 -26.68 -0.96 46.57
N ALA A 203 -27.05 0.12 47.26
CA ALA A 203 -26.46 1.45 47.01
C ALA A 203 -24.95 1.50 47.33
N CYS A 204 -24.50 0.81 48.37
CA CYS A 204 -23.08 0.69 48.72
C CYS A 204 -22.31 -0.10 47.65
N ASN A 205 -22.85 -1.24 47.21
CA ASN A 205 -22.27 -2.06 46.16
C ASN A 205 -22.15 -1.28 44.84
N GLU A 206 -23.15 -0.48 44.48
CA GLU A 206 -23.10 0.31 43.25
C GLU A 206 -21.98 1.37 43.29
N ARG A 207 -21.83 2.07 44.42
CA ARG A 207 -20.69 2.99 44.62
C ARG A 207 -19.35 2.27 44.58
N LYS A 208 -19.26 1.05 45.11
CA LYS A 208 -18.04 0.23 45.08
C LYS A 208 -17.70 -0.18 43.64
N LYS A 209 -18.67 -0.62 42.84
CA LYS A 209 -18.48 -0.93 41.41
C LYS A 209 -17.97 0.28 40.64
N VAL A 210 -18.58 1.46 40.83
CA VAL A 210 -18.13 2.69 40.16
C VAL A 210 -16.69 3.03 40.53
N ARG A 211 -16.33 2.91 41.82
CA ARG A 211 -14.96 3.14 42.29
C ARG A 211 -13.97 2.17 41.66
N GLU A 212 -14.28 0.87 41.65
CA GLU A 212 -13.41 -0.15 41.05
C GLU A 212 -13.26 0.06 39.54
N CYS A 213 -14.36 0.41 38.84
CA CYS A 213 -14.33 0.76 37.43
C CYS A 213 -13.44 1.98 37.15
N MET A 214 -13.56 3.04 37.96
CA MET A 214 -12.70 4.22 37.85
C MET A 214 -11.23 3.90 38.13
N GLN A 215 -10.95 3.07 39.15
CA GLN A 215 -9.59 2.63 39.45
C GLN A 215 -8.98 1.83 38.30
N MET A 216 -9.73 0.91 37.70
CA MET A 216 -9.29 0.18 36.50
C MET A 216 -9.03 1.14 35.34
N ARG A 217 -9.92 2.12 35.10
CA ARG A 217 -9.72 3.13 34.04
C ARG A 217 -8.47 3.98 34.28
N LEU A 218 -8.22 4.41 35.51
CA LEU A 218 -6.99 5.13 35.87
C LEU A 218 -5.73 4.26 35.64
N GLY A 219 -5.80 2.97 35.96
CA GLY A 219 -4.73 2.01 35.67
C GLY A 219 -4.44 1.90 34.18
N MET A 220 -5.47 1.73 33.35
CA MET A 220 -5.34 1.69 31.88
C MET A 220 -4.75 2.98 31.32
N LEU A 221 -5.24 4.15 31.78
CA LEU A 221 -4.74 5.45 31.31
C LEU A 221 -3.27 5.68 31.71
N ARG A 222 -2.86 5.28 32.92
CA ARG A 222 -1.46 5.34 33.34
C ARG A 222 -0.58 4.42 32.51
N GLY A 223 -1.06 3.20 32.22
CA GLY A 223 -0.35 2.25 31.34
C GLY A 223 -0.17 2.80 29.93
N GLU A 224 -1.21 3.41 29.36
CA GLU A 224 -1.16 4.02 28.03
C GLU A 224 -0.24 5.25 28.01
N LEU A 225 -0.28 6.10 29.04
CA LEU A 225 0.62 7.24 29.16
C LEU A 225 2.09 6.79 29.21
N GLU A 226 2.40 5.77 30.00
CA GLU A 226 3.75 5.20 30.11
C GLU A 226 4.20 4.59 28.77
N ARG A 227 3.30 3.90 28.06
CA ARG A 227 3.55 3.36 26.71
C ARG A 227 3.87 4.49 25.73
N GLN A 228 3.07 5.55 25.72
CA GLN A 228 3.29 6.70 24.84
C GLN A 228 4.59 7.43 25.14
N ARG A 229 4.94 7.62 26.42
CA ARG A 229 6.23 8.21 26.81
C ARG A 229 7.41 7.39 26.31
N LYS A 230 7.34 6.06 26.41
CA LYS A 230 8.38 5.16 25.89
C LYS A 230 8.50 5.24 24.36
N VAL A 231 7.38 5.29 23.64
CA VAL A 231 7.38 5.46 22.19
C VAL A 231 7.98 6.82 21.81
N LEU A 232 7.55 7.89 22.47
CA LEU A 232 8.07 9.23 22.22
C LEU A 232 9.58 9.31 22.47
N GLY A 233 10.09 8.72 23.56
CA GLY A 233 11.52 8.65 23.84
C GLY A 233 12.32 7.94 22.74
N ARG A 234 11.81 6.81 22.23
CA ARG A 234 12.46 6.11 21.12
C ARG A 234 12.49 6.94 19.84
N GLU A 235 11.38 7.61 19.52
CA GLU A 235 11.27 8.49 18.35
C GLU A 235 12.21 9.71 18.46
N THR A 236 12.33 10.30 19.66
CA THR A 236 13.26 11.41 19.88
C THR A 236 14.71 10.98 19.73
N ASP A 237 15.07 9.81 20.26
CA ASP A 237 16.43 9.26 20.15
C ASP A 237 16.77 8.93 18.69
N LEU A 238 15.82 8.36 17.94
CA LEU A 238 16.00 8.07 16.52
C LEU A 238 16.22 9.36 15.73
N ARG A 239 15.35 10.37 15.93
CA ARG A 239 15.47 11.68 15.27
C ARG A 239 16.80 12.36 15.61
N GLN A 240 17.27 12.25 16.85
CA GLN A 240 18.56 12.83 17.26
C GLN A 240 19.73 12.12 16.58
N LYS A 241 19.69 10.79 16.46
CA LYS A 241 20.69 10.01 15.72
C LYS A 241 20.72 10.38 14.24
N GLU A 242 19.56 10.49 13.60
CA GLU A 242 19.45 10.92 12.19
C GLU A 242 20.00 12.33 12.00
N ARG A 243 19.66 13.27 12.88
CA ARG A 243 20.18 14.64 12.82
C ARG A 243 21.71 14.69 12.94
N ALA A 244 22.28 13.90 13.86
CA ALA A 244 23.74 13.81 14.01
C ALA A 244 24.41 13.20 12.77
N GLN A 245 23.78 12.20 12.13
CA GLN A 245 24.28 11.65 10.87
C GLN A 245 24.22 12.65 9.72
N LEU A 246 23.15 13.43 9.63
CA LEU A 246 23.00 14.47 8.61
C LEU A 246 24.04 15.58 8.79
N GLN A 247 24.30 16.03 10.02
CA GLN A 247 25.35 17.02 10.30
C GLN A 247 26.74 16.52 9.89
N LYS A 248 27.09 15.27 10.22
CA LYS A 248 28.36 14.67 9.77
C LYS A 248 28.47 14.61 8.25
N LYS A 249 27.37 14.29 7.56
CA LYS A 249 27.34 14.29 6.09
C LYS A 249 27.50 15.71 5.53
N GLU A 250 26.85 16.70 6.13
CA GLU A 250 26.94 18.10 5.73
C GLU A 250 28.38 18.63 5.86
N GLU A 251 29.05 18.36 6.99
CA GLU A 251 30.46 18.69 7.19
C GLU A 251 31.38 18.01 6.16
N ALA A 252 31.16 16.72 5.90
CA ALA A 252 31.90 15.96 4.89
C ALA A 252 31.68 16.50 3.47
N PHE A 253 30.45 16.90 3.14
CA PHE A 253 30.16 17.51 1.83
C PHE A 253 30.73 18.90 1.71
N SER A 254 30.69 19.71 2.77
CA SER A 254 31.25 21.06 2.78
C SER A 254 32.76 21.06 2.58
N THR A 255 33.48 20.19 3.31
CA THR A 255 34.92 20.00 3.15
C THR A 255 35.29 19.52 1.74
N LYS A 256 34.55 18.54 1.20
CA LYS A 256 34.76 18.05 -0.17
C LYS A 256 34.44 19.11 -1.23
N HIS A 257 33.40 19.91 -1.03
CA HIS A 257 33.06 21.00 -1.94
C HIS A 257 34.16 22.06 -1.97
N HIS A 258 34.71 22.41 -0.80
CA HIS A 258 35.83 23.34 -0.71
C HIS A 258 37.08 22.80 -1.42
N SER A 259 37.45 21.53 -1.20
CA SER A 259 38.61 20.92 -1.87
C SER A 259 38.45 20.86 -3.38
N LEU A 260 37.26 20.50 -3.88
CA LEU A 260 36.96 20.52 -5.32
C LEU A 260 36.98 21.94 -5.90
N GLY A 261 36.57 22.94 -5.13
CA GLY A 261 36.70 24.35 -5.49
C GLY A 261 38.15 24.75 -5.73
N MET A 262 39.04 24.39 -4.81
CA MET A 262 40.48 24.65 -4.93
C MET A 262 41.10 23.89 -6.13
N GLU A 263 40.73 22.63 -6.33
CA GLU A 263 41.21 21.83 -7.46
C GLU A 263 40.78 22.43 -8.80
N ARG A 264 39.52 22.88 -8.91
CA ARG A 264 39.01 23.57 -10.10
C ARG A 264 39.81 24.85 -10.37
N GLU A 265 40.09 25.66 -9.36
CA GLU A 265 40.90 26.88 -9.51
C GLU A 265 42.31 26.56 -9.99
N SER A 266 42.96 25.55 -9.39
CA SER A 266 44.27 25.06 -9.83
C SER A 266 44.26 24.60 -11.30
N LEU A 267 43.26 23.84 -11.71
CA LEU A 267 43.11 23.38 -13.09
C LEU A 267 42.91 24.54 -14.07
N THR A 268 42.12 25.55 -13.69
CA THR A 268 41.93 26.74 -14.53
C THR A 268 43.23 27.51 -14.73
N GLU A 269 44.07 27.59 -13.69
CA GLU A 269 45.36 28.28 -13.77
C GLU A 269 46.35 27.51 -14.65
N GLN A 270 46.43 26.18 -14.48
CA GLN A 270 47.24 25.32 -15.36
C GLN A 270 46.81 25.42 -16.83
N HIS A 271 45.51 25.52 -17.10
CA HIS A 271 45.01 25.69 -18.47
C HIS A 271 45.44 27.02 -19.08
N LYS A 272 45.39 28.12 -18.32
CA LYS A 272 45.91 29.42 -18.75
C LYS A 272 47.41 29.35 -19.03
N GLU A 273 48.18 28.75 -18.12
CA GLU A 273 49.62 28.60 -18.30
C GLU A 273 49.97 27.77 -19.55
N CYS A 274 49.24 26.69 -19.79
CA CYS A 274 49.39 25.86 -20.98
C CYS A 274 49.09 26.67 -22.26
N THR A 275 48.03 27.48 -22.24
CA THR A 275 47.66 28.34 -23.36
C THR A 275 48.75 29.39 -23.63
N ALA A 276 49.26 30.04 -22.58
CA ALA A 276 50.34 31.02 -22.71
C ALA A 276 51.64 30.39 -23.23
N LYS A 277 52.03 29.21 -22.74
CA LYS A 277 53.20 28.46 -23.26
C LYS A 277 53.04 28.09 -24.73
N ARG A 278 51.84 27.67 -25.14
CA ARG A 278 51.53 27.37 -26.54
C ARG A 278 51.66 28.61 -27.43
N GLU A 279 51.11 29.74 -27.02
CA GLU A 279 51.22 31.00 -27.75
C GLU A 279 52.67 31.46 -27.88
N LEU A 280 53.43 31.39 -26.79
CA LEU A 280 54.86 31.71 -26.79
C LEU A 280 55.64 30.79 -27.73
N PHE A 281 55.37 29.48 -27.71
CA PHE A 281 55.99 28.51 -28.61
C PHE A 281 55.70 28.85 -30.07
N LEU A 282 54.44 29.12 -30.43
CA LEU A 282 54.06 29.48 -31.79
C LEU A 282 54.77 30.77 -32.26
N LYS A 283 54.83 31.79 -31.39
CA LYS A 283 55.53 33.04 -31.67
C LYS A 283 57.03 32.82 -31.90
N SER A 284 57.69 32.11 -30.99
CA SER A 284 59.12 31.80 -31.11
C SER A 284 59.42 30.95 -32.34
N ASN A 285 58.57 29.98 -32.66
CA ASN A 285 58.72 29.14 -33.85
C ASN A 285 58.55 29.94 -35.14
N ALA A 286 57.58 30.87 -35.18
CA ALA A 286 57.42 31.78 -36.32
C ALA A 286 58.63 32.69 -36.49
N GLN A 287 59.18 33.23 -35.39
CA GLN A 287 60.40 34.05 -35.40
C GLN A 287 61.62 33.25 -35.88
N LEU A 288 61.78 32.00 -35.40
CA LEU A 288 62.83 31.10 -35.83
C LEU A 288 62.74 30.83 -37.34
N THR A 289 61.55 30.47 -37.82
CA THR A 289 61.28 30.21 -39.25
C THR A 289 61.61 31.43 -40.09
N PHE A 290 61.20 32.63 -39.65
CA PHE A 290 61.53 33.88 -40.31
C PHE A 290 63.04 34.12 -40.37
N ARG A 291 63.76 33.92 -39.26
CA ARG A 291 65.22 34.10 -39.22
C ARG A 291 65.94 33.08 -40.10
N CYS A 292 65.55 31.80 -40.08
CA CYS A 292 66.08 30.78 -40.98
C CYS A 292 65.89 31.20 -42.44
N ARG A 293 64.74 31.77 -42.79
CA ARG A 293 64.46 32.28 -44.13
C ARG A 293 65.37 33.43 -44.54
N GLN A 294 65.60 34.38 -43.64
CA GLN A 294 66.57 35.46 -43.87
C GLN A 294 67.97 34.91 -44.11
N LEU A 295 68.43 33.97 -43.27
CA LEU A 295 69.74 33.34 -43.41
C LEU A 295 69.88 32.57 -44.73
N LEU A 296 68.84 31.84 -45.16
CA LEU A 296 68.86 31.18 -46.48
C LEU A 296 68.88 32.19 -47.62
N SER A 297 68.19 33.32 -47.49
CA SER A 297 68.25 34.41 -48.48
C SER A 297 69.66 35.04 -48.54
N GLU A 298 70.30 35.26 -47.39
CA GLU A 298 71.69 35.73 -47.31
C GLU A 298 72.66 34.71 -47.93
N LEU A 299 72.45 33.40 -47.71
CA LEU A 299 73.23 32.35 -48.37
C LEU A 299 73.03 32.32 -49.87
N SER A 300 71.82 32.54 -50.36
CA SER A 300 71.54 32.63 -51.80
C SER A 300 72.25 33.81 -52.46
N TYR A 301 72.56 34.87 -51.70
CA TYR A 301 73.37 35.99 -52.17
C TYR A 301 74.87 35.66 -52.19
N ILE A 302 75.37 34.92 -51.19
CA ILE A 302 76.79 34.49 -51.12
C ILE A 302 77.09 33.41 -52.16
N TYR A 303 76.15 32.49 -52.39
CA TYR A 303 76.24 31.37 -53.34
C TYR A 303 75.15 31.47 -54.42
N PRO A 304 75.26 32.43 -55.35
CA PRO A 304 74.26 32.59 -56.40
C PRO A 304 74.23 31.36 -57.30
N ILE A 305 73.01 30.85 -57.58
CA ILE A 305 72.76 29.73 -58.49
C ILE A 305 71.93 30.23 -59.69
N ASP A 306 72.61 30.42 -60.81
CA ASP A 306 72.00 30.90 -62.05
C ASP A 306 71.77 29.76 -63.04
N ALA A 307 70.71 29.89 -63.85
CA ALA A 307 70.35 28.94 -64.89
C ALA A 307 70.59 29.60 -66.26
N ASN A 308 71.58 29.10 -67.01
CA ASN A 308 71.89 29.55 -68.36
C ASN A 308 71.42 28.49 -69.37
N GLN A 309 70.23 28.67 -69.94
CA GLN A 309 69.58 27.88 -71.03
C GLN A 309 69.47 26.35 -70.79
N SER A 310 70.57 25.63 -70.55
CA SER A 310 70.61 24.20 -70.15
C SER A 310 71.62 23.88 -69.04
N ASP A 311 72.48 24.83 -68.66
CA ASP A 311 73.55 24.62 -67.67
C ASP A 311 73.33 25.49 -66.43
N TYR A 312 73.62 24.94 -65.26
CA TYR A 312 73.56 25.66 -63.99
C TYR A 312 74.97 26.07 -63.55
N VAL A 313 75.08 27.28 -63.01
CA VAL A 313 76.33 27.82 -62.46
C VAL A 313 76.14 28.16 -60.99
N ILE A 314 77.17 27.93 -60.17
CA ILE A 314 77.25 28.36 -58.78
C ILE A 314 78.46 29.27 -58.60
N CYS A 315 78.25 30.49 -58.09
CA CYS A 315 79.30 31.53 -58.00
C CYS A 315 80.05 31.77 -59.33
N GLY A 316 79.33 31.70 -60.46
CA GLY A 316 79.92 31.85 -61.80
C GLY A 316 80.67 30.62 -62.34
N VAL A 317 80.72 29.51 -61.58
CA VAL A 317 81.37 28.26 -62.01
C VAL A 317 80.33 27.23 -62.43
N LYS A 318 80.52 26.62 -63.60
CA LYS A 318 79.59 25.68 -64.20
C LYS A 318 79.62 24.32 -63.51
N LEU A 319 78.46 23.82 -63.07
CA LEU A 319 78.31 22.45 -62.57
C LEU A 319 77.35 21.67 -63.49
N PRO A 320 77.84 20.75 -64.34
CA PRO A 320 76.96 19.85 -65.09
C PRO A 320 76.17 18.92 -64.14
N ASN A 321 75.03 18.45 -64.63
CA ASN A 321 74.28 17.39 -63.96
C ASN A 321 75.08 16.07 -64.00
N SER A 322 74.69 15.13 -63.13
CA SER A 322 75.55 14.00 -62.72
C SER A 322 76.00 13.02 -63.83
N GLU A 323 75.52 13.15 -65.07
CA GLU A 323 75.84 12.27 -66.20
C GLU A 323 76.83 12.89 -67.23
N ASP A 324 77.06 14.21 -67.19
CA ASP A 324 77.83 14.95 -68.21
C ASP A 324 79.20 15.44 -67.74
N PHE A 325 79.80 14.78 -66.75
CA PHE A 325 81.14 15.12 -66.24
C PHE A 325 82.28 14.74 -67.20
N GLN A 326 82.02 14.11 -68.36
CA GLN A 326 83.09 13.60 -69.24
C GLN A 326 83.75 14.67 -70.13
N ALA A 327 83.09 15.81 -70.37
CA ALA A 327 83.48 16.77 -71.40
C ALA A 327 83.96 18.14 -70.86
N LYS A 328 84.28 18.27 -69.56
CA LYS A 328 84.54 19.57 -68.90
C LYS A 328 85.76 19.52 -67.98
N ASP A 329 86.29 20.70 -67.64
CA ASP A 329 87.47 20.88 -66.79
C ASP A 329 87.23 20.37 -65.35
N ASP A 330 87.99 19.34 -64.98
CA ASP A 330 87.98 18.68 -63.66
C ASP A 330 88.18 19.68 -62.50
N GLY A 331 88.96 20.74 -62.72
CA GLY A 331 89.18 21.80 -61.75
C GLY A 331 87.92 22.61 -61.46
N SER A 332 87.23 23.05 -62.52
CA SER A 332 85.97 23.80 -62.41
C SER A 332 84.86 23.01 -61.69
N VAL A 333 84.74 21.71 -61.96
CA VAL A 333 83.75 20.82 -61.32
C VAL A 333 84.05 20.66 -59.83
N ALA A 334 85.33 20.47 -59.47
CA ALA A 334 85.76 20.37 -58.07
C ALA A 334 85.45 21.64 -57.27
N VAL A 335 85.66 22.82 -57.86
CA VAL A 335 85.35 24.12 -57.22
C VAL A 335 83.85 24.28 -57.04
N ALA A 336 83.05 23.99 -58.07
CA ALA A 336 81.59 24.11 -58.00
C ALA A 336 80.95 23.14 -56.98
N LEU A 337 81.44 21.89 -56.91
CA LEU A 337 81.04 20.95 -55.87
C LEU A 337 81.53 21.35 -54.48
N GLY A 338 82.69 22.00 -54.37
CA GLY A 338 83.18 22.60 -53.13
C GLY A 338 82.26 23.69 -52.58
N TYR A 339 81.76 24.57 -53.46
CA TYR A 339 80.74 25.57 -53.11
C TYR A 339 79.41 24.91 -52.73
N THR A 340 78.98 23.91 -53.49
CA THR A 340 77.75 23.13 -53.21
C THR A 340 77.82 22.44 -51.85
N ALA A 341 78.96 21.80 -51.54
CA ALA A 341 79.21 21.13 -50.27
C ALA A 341 79.14 22.11 -49.08
N HIS A 342 79.75 23.29 -49.22
CA HIS A 342 79.66 24.31 -48.18
C HIS A 342 78.25 24.84 -47.99
N LEU A 343 77.54 25.12 -49.10
CA LEU A 343 76.17 25.60 -49.07
C LEU A 343 75.24 24.60 -48.38
N VAL A 344 75.31 23.31 -48.73
CA VAL A 344 74.51 22.24 -48.08
C VAL A 344 74.84 22.13 -46.58
N LEU A 345 76.12 22.26 -46.21
CA LEU A 345 76.54 22.26 -44.81
C LEU A 345 75.97 23.45 -44.04
N MET A 346 76.04 24.67 -44.59
CA MET A 346 75.50 25.87 -43.95
C MET A 346 73.97 25.82 -43.81
N ILE A 347 73.27 25.33 -44.84
CA ILE A 347 71.83 25.09 -44.79
C ILE A 347 71.49 24.12 -43.64
N SER A 348 72.22 23.01 -43.53
CA SER A 348 72.05 22.04 -42.44
C SER A 348 72.26 22.69 -41.06
N CYS A 349 73.29 23.51 -40.90
CA CYS A 349 73.56 24.23 -39.65
C CYS A 349 72.42 25.21 -39.28
N PHE A 350 71.93 26.01 -40.24
CA PHE A 350 70.89 27.02 -39.98
C PHE A 350 69.51 26.41 -39.74
N LEU A 351 69.22 25.27 -40.36
CA LEU A 351 67.97 24.54 -40.16
C LEU A 351 68.06 23.52 -39.01
N GLN A 352 69.24 23.37 -38.41
CA GLN A 352 69.54 22.37 -37.38
C GLN A 352 69.15 20.94 -37.80
N ILE A 353 69.38 20.62 -39.07
CA ILE A 353 69.09 19.31 -39.63
C ILE A 353 70.38 18.49 -39.67
N PRO A 354 70.46 17.34 -38.99
CA PRO A 354 71.60 16.46 -39.13
C PRO A 354 71.60 15.81 -40.53
N LEU A 355 72.68 15.99 -41.28
CA LEU A 355 72.86 15.35 -42.59
C LEU A 355 73.12 13.86 -42.42
N ARG A 356 72.44 13.02 -43.20
CA ARG A 356 72.66 11.57 -43.23
C ARG A 356 74.08 11.20 -43.63
N TYR A 357 74.66 11.98 -44.55
CA TYR A 357 76.03 11.81 -45.02
C TYR A 357 76.85 13.04 -44.63
N PRO A 358 77.68 12.99 -43.58
CA PRO A 358 78.43 14.15 -43.12
C PRO A 358 79.34 14.74 -44.21
N VAL A 359 79.25 16.05 -44.42
CA VAL A 359 80.06 16.78 -45.41
C VAL A 359 81.30 17.37 -44.75
N ILE A 360 82.47 17.07 -45.30
CA ILE A 360 83.76 17.61 -44.87
C ILE A 360 84.18 18.67 -45.88
N HIS A 361 83.92 19.92 -45.54
CA HIS A 361 84.27 21.05 -46.41
C HIS A 361 85.77 21.33 -46.37
N LYS A 362 86.43 21.29 -47.54
CA LYS A 362 87.84 21.65 -47.76
C LYS A 362 88.00 22.38 -49.11
N GLY A 363 87.11 23.31 -49.41
CA GLY A 363 87.09 24.02 -50.70
C GLY A 363 86.93 23.05 -51.89
N SER A 364 87.79 23.19 -52.90
CA SER A 364 87.81 22.28 -54.07
C SER A 364 88.22 20.84 -53.76
N ARG A 365 88.67 20.55 -52.53
CA ARG A 365 89.04 19.20 -52.06
C ARG A 365 88.05 18.64 -51.04
N SER A 366 86.81 19.12 -51.06
CA SER A 366 85.76 18.65 -50.16
C SER A 366 85.46 17.16 -50.35
N SER A 367 84.98 16.52 -49.29
CA SER A 367 84.67 15.09 -49.25
C SER A 367 83.37 14.86 -48.48
N ILE A 368 82.77 13.69 -48.65
CA ILE A 368 81.53 13.28 -47.98
C ILE A 368 81.68 11.88 -47.40
N LYS A 369 81.11 11.65 -46.23
CA LYS A 369 81.22 10.36 -45.53
C LYS A 369 79.97 9.51 -45.64
N ASP A 370 80.14 8.25 -46.01
CA ASP A 370 79.09 7.23 -45.90
C ASP A 370 79.19 6.50 -44.56
N THR A 371 78.35 6.90 -43.61
CA THR A 371 78.24 6.24 -42.30
C THR A 371 77.20 5.12 -42.28
N ILE A 372 76.45 4.93 -43.36
CA ILE A 372 75.25 4.07 -43.41
C ILE A 372 75.59 2.71 -44.04
N THR A 373 76.45 2.68 -45.05
CA THR A 373 76.81 1.42 -45.72
C THR A 373 77.74 0.57 -44.86
N ASP A 374 77.25 -0.59 -44.44
CA ASP A 374 77.93 -1.49 -43.49
C ASP A 374 79.16 -2.21 -44.07
N LYS A 375 79.22 -2.34 -45.41
CA LYS A 375 80.28 -3.04 -46.14
C LYS A 375 81.60 -2.25 -46.27
N LEU A 376 81.65 -1.01 -45.81
CA LEU A 376 82.82 -0.12 -45.96
C LEU A 376 83.67 -0.07 -44.68
N SER A 377 84.98 -0.25 -44.82
CA SER A 377 85.91 -0.02 -43.70
C SER A 377 86.05 1.47 -43.39
N GLU A 378 86.50 1.84 -42.18
CA GLU A 378 86.52 3.25 -41.73
C GLU A 378 87.34 4.18 -42.64
N LYS A 379 88.37 3.65 -43.31
CA LYS A 379 89.21 4.39 -44.26
C LYS A 379 88.57 4.56 -45.64
N GLU A 380 87.60 3.73 -45.99
CA GLU A 380 86.90 3.71 -47.29
C GLU A 380 85.56 4.45 -47.26
N ARG A 381 85.20 5.02 -46.10
CA ARG A 381 83.93 5.74 -45.90
C ARG A 381 83.96 7.18 -46.41
N GLU A 382 85.13 7.72 -46.76
CA GLU A 382 85.28 9.10 -47.21
C GLU A 382 85.45 9.18 -48.73
N PHE A 383 84.46 9.77 -49.40
CA PHE A 383 84.40 9.88 -50.85
C PHE A 383 84.72 11.31 -51.30
N PRO A 384 85.62 11.52 -52.27
CA PRO A 384 85.98 12.85 -52.73
C PRO A 384 84.86 13.46 -53.58
N LEU A 385 84.55 14.75 -53.36
CA LEU A 385 83.67 15.55 -54.23
C LEU A 385 84.44 16.27 -55.34
N TYR A 386 85.59 15.72 -55.72
CA TYR A 386 86.45 16.20 -56.78
C TYR A 386 87.02 14.99 -57.53
N PRO A 387 87.24 15.11 -58.84
CA PRO A 387 87.81 14.03 -59.63
C PRO A 387 89.24 13.73 -59.15
N ARG A 388 89.40 12.66 -58.38
CA ARG A 388 90.68 12.12 -57.92
C ARG A 388 90.63 10.60 -57.91
N GLY A 389 91.55 9.95 -58.62
CA GLY A 389 91.64 8.49 -58.65
C GLY A 389 90.51 7.86 -59.46
N GLU A 390 89.83 6.86 -58.90
CA GLU A 390 88.75 6.14 -59.58
C GLU A 390 87.47 6.98 -59.69
N ARG A 391 86.98 7.14 -60.92
CA ARG A 391 85.80 7.97 -61.24
C ARG A 391 84.54 7.56 -60.48
N PHE A 392 84.35 6.27 -60.23
CA PHE A 392 83.21 5.75 -59.48
C PHE A 392 83.14 6.32 -58.04
N GLN A 393 84.27 6.53 -57.38
CA GLN A 393 84.29 7.10 -56.01
C GLN A 393 83.81 8.56 -56.00
N PHE A 394 84.17 9.30 -57.04
CA PHE A 394 83.70 10.67 -57.26
C PHE A 394 82.19 10.71 -57.57
N GLU A 395 81.72 9.89 -58.51
CA GLU A 395 80.30 9.81 -58.88
C GLU A 395 79.43 9.35 -57.70
N TYR A 396 79.94 8.42 -56.88
CA TYR A 396 79.29 8.02 -55.63
C TYR A 396 79.24 9.17 -54.61
N GLY A 397 80.33 9.93 -54.45
CA GLY A 397 80.34 11.13 -53.61
C GLY A 397 79.28 12.17 -54.05
N VAL A 398 79.17 12.43 -55.35
CA VAL A 398 78.13 13.32 -55.92
C VAL A 398 76.71 12.78 -55.65
N TYR A 399 76.53 11.46 -55.76
CA TYR A 399 75.26 10.83 -55.42
C TYR A 399 74.90 11.01 -53.93
N LEU A 400 75.86 10.89 -53.01
CA LEU A 400 75.65 11.08 -51.57
C LEU A 400 75.25 12.52 -51.22
N ILE A 401 75.89 13.53 -51.82
CA ILE A 401 75.50 14.93 -51.58
C ILE A 401 74.09 15.21 -52.15
N ASN A 402 73.74 14.60 -53.29
CA ASN A 402 72.38 14.69 -53.82
C ASN A 402 71.35 14.02 -52.92
N LYS A 403 71.70 12.93 -52.23
CA LYS A 403 70.84 12.34 -51.19
C LYS A 403 70.65 13.25 -49.99
N ASN A 404 71.67 14.00 -49.57
CA ASN A 404 71.52 15.03 -48.54
C ASN A 404 70.61 16.18 -49.00
N ILE A 405 70.73 16.63 -50.26
CA ILE A 405 69.84 17.65 -50.82
C ILE A 405 68.39 17.13 -50.85
N ALA A 406 68.19 15.88 -51.27
CA ALA A 406 66.88 15.24 -51.26
C ALA A 406 66.31 15.10 -49.84
N GLN A 407 67.16 14.82 -48.84
CA GLN A 407 66.77 14.81 -47.42
C GLN A 407 66.27 16.18 -46.98
N LEU A 408 67.04 17.25 -47.25
CA LEU A 408 66.66 18.62 -46.89
C LEU A 408 65.33 19.00 -47.54
N ARG A 409 65.15 18.70 -48.82
CA ARG A 409 63.88 18.90 -49.54
C ARG A 409 62.73 18.15 -48.89
N TYR A 410 62.91 16.87 -48.58
CA TYR A 410 61.87 16.04 -47.98
C TYR A 410 61.43 16.54 -46.60
N GLN A 411 62.38 16.93 -45.74
CA GLN A 411 62.07 17.47 -44.40
C GLN A 411 61.28 18.79 -44.45
N HIS A 412 61.35 19.49 -45.58
CA HIS A 412 60.64 20.72 -45.86
C HIS A 412 59.46 20.55 -46.83
N GLY A 413 58.97 19.31 -47.01
CA GLY A 413 57.75 19.04 -47.79
C GLY A 413 57.92 19.15 -49.31
N LEU A 414 59.14 19.24 -49.83
CA LEU A 414 59.44 19.24 -51.27
C LEU A 414 59.78 17.83 -51.74
N SER A 415 59.14 17.38 -52.82
CA SER A 415 59.54 16.15 -53.52
C SER A 415 60.81 16.38 -54.34
N THR A 416 61.62 15.35 -54.58
CA THR A 416 62.81 15.44 -55.42
C THR A 416 62.55 14.68 -56.72
N PRO A 417 62.28 15.38 -57.85
CA PRO A 417 61.83 14.73 -59.09
C PRO A 417 62.96 13.92 -59.76
N ASP A 418 64.18 14.46 -59.77
CA ASP A 418 65.37 13.78 -60.29
C ASP A 418 66.53 13.99 -59.33
N LEU A 419 67.10 12.90 -58.80
CA LEU A 419 68.23 12.96 -57.87
C LEU A 419 69.52 13.42 -58.55
N ARG A 420 69.65 13.28 -59.88
CA ARG A 420 70.87 13.59 -60.63
C ARG A 420 71.11 15.09 -60.80
N GLN A 421 70.07 15.90 -60.59
CA GLN A 421 70.06 17.35 -60.74
C GLN A 421 70.51 18.05 -59.46
N THR A 422 71.81 18.25 -59.28
CA THR A 422 72.38 18.84 -58.06
C THR A 422 71.93 20.29 -57.83
N LEU A 423 72.34 21.22 -58.70
CA LEU A 423 72.02 22.65 -58.57
C LEU A 423 70.53 22.99 -58.76
N PRO A 424 69.79 22.37 -59.70
CA PRO A 424 68.36 22.64 -59.84
C PRO A 424 67.57 22.31 -58.57
N ASN A 425 67.88 21.17 -57.94
CA ASN A 425 67.25 20.77 -56.69
C ASN A 425 67.61 21.71 -55.53
N LEU A 426 68.86 22.18 -55.48
CA LEU A 426 69.31 23.09 -54.44
C LEU A 426 68.73 24.50 -54.60
N LYS A 427 68.68 25.03 -55.83
CA LYS A 427 68.04 26.31 -56.16
C LYS A 427 66.56 26.29 -55.79
N ASN A 428 65.84 25.26 -56.21
CA ASN A 428 64.42 25.12 -55.89
C ASN A 428 64.19 25.01 -54.37
N PHE A 429 65.10 24.38 -53.62
CA PHE A 429 65.05 24.35 -52.16
C PHE A 429 65.26 25.74 -51.54
N LEU A 430 66.21 26.54 -52.01
CA LEU A 430 66.44 27.90 -51.50
C LEU A 430 65.24 28.81 -51.75
N GLU A 431 64.57 28.66 -52.90
CA GLU A 431 63.40 29.46 -53.26
C GLU A 431 62.12 29.00 -52.51
N HIS A 432 61.90 27.69 -52.38
CA HIS A 432 60.61 27.13 -51.95
C HIS A 432 60.64 26.36 -50.63
N GLY A 433 61.82 25.98 -50.11
CA GLY A 433 61.96 25.09 -48.95
C GLY A 433 61.42 25.67 -47.64
N LEU A 434 61.34 27.00 -47.52
CA LEU A 434 60.75 27.67 -46.35
C LEU A 434 59.43 28.39 -46.66
N LEU A 435 58.87 28.17 -47.86
CA LEU A 435 57.52 28.63 -48.24
C LEU A 435 56.43 27.60 -47.92
N VAL A 436 56.80 26.33 -47.84
CA VAL A 436 55.85 25.23 -47.67
C VAL A 436 55.64 24.93 -46.19
N ARG A 437 54.49 25.44 -45.68
CA ARG A 437 53.78 25.14 -44.42
C ARG A 437 54.45 25.49 -43.09
N TRP A 438 53.67 26.22 -42.27
CA TRP A 438 53.19 25.71 -40.98
C TRP A 438 51.68 25.87 -40.92
#